data_AF-A0A812QPD7-F1
#
_entry.id   AF-A0A812QPD7-F1
#
_cell.length_a   1.000
_cell.length_b   1.000
_cell.length_c   1.000
_cell.angle_alpha   90.00
_cell.angle_beta   90.00
_cell.angle_gamma   90.00
#
_symmetry.space_group_name_H-M   'P 1'
#
loop_
_entity.id
_entity.type
_entity.pdbx_description
1 polymer ?
#
loop_
_entity_poly.entity_id
_entity_poly.type
_entity_poly.pdbx_seq_one_letter_code
_entity_poly.pdbx_strand_id
1 'polypeptide(L)'
;MQEHVRAKESNNIKQRLNWLLEEMHQARLELSGRSKSSGSGPKAPRGPRPPNRPLHIISRLLNVVNSIPDCEGTFTNRERVWLLSMVTALSHTVGRCERLVQTPVPLSYARHTARFVSVWTLTLPFALVSSYRWLTGPCVAFVTWALFGILEIGNLIEDPFRRSIELTPICEAIYHDAGRALSAEASSLPRQP
;
A
#
# COMPACT_ATOMS: atom_id res chain seq x y z
N MET A 1 5.45 7.03 49.97
CA MET A 1 4.23 6.82 49.14
C MET A 1 4.55 6.91 47.64
N GLN A 2 4.83 8.10 47.09
CA GLN A 2 5.09 8.36 45.66
C GLN A 2 6.06 7.36 44.99
N GLU A 3 7.18 7.03 45.63
CA GLU A 3 8.20 6.13 45.06
C GLU A 3 7.71 4.70 44.83
N HIS A 4 6.84 4.16 45.70
CA HIS A 4 6.27 2.82 45.50
C HIS A 4 5.33 2.76 44.28
N VAL A 5 4.67 3.87 43.93
CA VAL A 5 3.87 3.96 42.70
C VAL A 5 4.81 3.94 41.49
N ARG A 6 5.82 4.83 41.48
CA ARG A 6 6.82 4.93 40.40
C ARG A 6 7.60 3.61 40.19
N ALA A 7 7.90 2.89 41.26
CA ALA A 7 8.53 1.57 41.20
C ALA A 7 7.58 0.48 40.64
N LYS A 8 6.29 0.54 40.98
CA LYS A 8 5.27 -0.40 40.47
C LYS A 8 5.00 -0.17 38.97
N GLU A 9 4.98 1.08 38.52
CA GLU A 9 4.93 1.43 37.10
C GLU A 9 6.20 0.98 36.37
N SER A 10 7.38 1.24 36.94
CA SER A 10 8.66 0.75 36.38
C SER A 10 8.68 -0.76 36.18
N ASN A 11 8.18 -1.54 37.15
CA ASN A 11 8.10 -3.00 37.02
C ASN A 11 7.05 -3.46 36.00
N ASN A 12 5.90 -2.80 35.90
CA ASN A 12 4.90 -3.10 34.86
C ASN A 12 5.46 -2.81 33.45
N ILE A 13 6.13 -1.66 33.27
CA ILE A 13 6.82 -1.30 32.04
C ILE A 13 7.91 -2.33 31.70
N LYS A 14 8.74 -2.73 32.67
CA LYS A 14 9.76 -3.80 32.49
C LYS A 14 9.15 -5.15 32.11
N GLN A 15 8.03 -5.55 32.72
CA GLN A 15 7.33 -6.79 32.35
C GLN A 15 6.80 -6.74 30.92
N ARG A 16 6.20 -5.61 30.50
CA ARG A 16 5.73 -5.42 29.11
C ARG A 16 6.88 -5.35 28.11
N LEU A 17 8.00 -4.70 28.47
CA LEU A 17 9.22 -4.68 27.67
C LEU A 17 9.83 -6.08 27.52
N ASN A 18 9.92 -6.86 28.60
CA ASN A 18 10.43 -8.24 28.53
C ASN A 18 9.50 -9.16 27.71
N TRP A 19 8.17 -8.99 27.83
CA TRP A 19 7.20 -9.74 27.03
C TRP A 19 7.34 -9.42 25.53
N LEU A 20 7.43 -8.13 25.17
CA LEU A 20 7.68 -7.69 23.79
C LEU A 20 9.08 -8.09 23.29
N LEU A 21 10.10 -8.10 24.16
CA LEU A 21 11.44 -8.56 23.83
C LEU A 21 11.46 -10.06 23.52
N GLU A 22 10.74 -10.88 24.29
CA GLU A 22 10.65 -12.31 24.02
C GLU A 22 9.84 -12.57 22.76
N GLU A 23 8.70 -11.91 22.56
CA GLU A 23 7.92 -11.98 21.31
C GLU A 23 8.77 -11.57 20.09
N MET A 24 9.56 -10.50 20.20
CA MET A 24 10.51 -10.06 19.18
C MET A 24 11.74 -10.97 19.04
N HIS A 25 12.14 -11.69 20.08
CA HIS A 25 13.23 -12.66 20.05
C HIS A 25 12.79 -13.94 19.34
N GLN A 26 11.61 -14.46 19.66
CA GLN A 26 10.97 -15.55 18.90
C GLN A 26 10.78 -15.13 17.43
N ALA A 27 10.26 -13.93 17.16
CA ALA A 27 10.16 -13.40 15.79
C ALA A 27 11.53 -13.20 15.09
N ARG A 28 12.62 -12.99 15.84
CA ARG A 28 13.99 -12.86 15.31
C ARG A 28 14.64 -14.23 15.05
N LEU A 29 14.35 -15.25 15.85
CA LEU A 29 14.68 -16.64 15.55
C LEU A 29 13.86 -17.13 14.34
N GLU A 30 12.61 -16.68 14.22
CA GLU A 30 11.78 -16.73 12.99
C GLU A 30 12.25 -15.78 11.87
N LEU A 31 13.42 -15.17 12.02
CA LEU A 31 14.21 -14.54 10.96
C LEU A 31 15.65 -15.13 10.89
N SER A 32 15.88 -16.33 11.46
CA SER A 32 17.11 -17.15 11.38
C SER A 32 16.99 -18.67 10.96
N GLY A 33 15.91 -19.19 10.30
CA GLY A 33 15.73 -20.61 9.76
C GLY A 33 15.65 -21.08 8.21
N ARG A 34 15.50 -20.26 7.13
CA ARG A 34 15.32 -20.52 5.63
C ARG A 34 15.72 -19.41 4.53
N SER A 35 16.81 -18.64 4.69
CA SER A 35 17.69 -17.93 3.70
C SER A 35 18.78 -18.83 3.05
N LYS A 36 20.10 -18.87 3.43
CA LYS A 36 21.27 -19.82 3.15
C LYS A 36 21.23 -20.73 1.90
N SER A 37 20.39 -20.43 0.93
CA SER A 37 20.21 -21.06 -0.37
C SER A 37 19.22 -20.15 -1.11
N SER A 38 19.67 -19.34 -2.07
CA SER A 38 21.06 -19.25 -2.58
C SER A 38 22.08 -18.82 -1.52
N GLY A 39 23.35 -19.22 -1.69
CA GLY A 39 24.37 -19.23 -0.63
C GLY A 39 24.77 -17.84 -0.11
N SER A 40 25.38 -17.70 1.08
CA SER A 40 25.95 -18.78 1.94
C SER A 40 25.84 -18.53 3.47
N GLY A 41 25.04 -17.57 3.94
CA GLY A 41 24.84 -17.27 5.39
C GLY A 41 23.53 -17.80 5.98
N PRO A 42 23.45 -18.18 7.28
CA PRO A 42 22.36 -18.92 7.95
C PRO A 42 20.95 -18.71 7.41
N LYS A 43 20.24 -19.84 7.22
CA LYS A 43 18.97 -19.83 6.49
C LYS A 43 18.06 -19.10 7.52
N ALA A 44 17.44 -17.91 7.24
CA ALA A 44 16.28 -17.15 7.84
C ALA A 44 14.83 -17.51 7.35
N PRO A 45 13.88 -18.02 8.18
CA PRO A 45 12.86 -19.02 7.83
C PRO A 45 11.71 -18.51 7.00
N ARG A 46 11.18 -17.34 7.31
CA ARG A 46 9.80 -17.03 6.99
C ARG A 46 8.90 -18.04 7.75
N GLY A 47 8.46 -17.63 8.93
CA GLY A 47 7.27 -18.20 9.55
C GLY A 47 6.02 -17.95 8.70
N PRO A 48 4.81 -18.02 9.29
CA PRO A 48 3.59 -17.59 8.61
C PRO A 48 3.78 -16.20 8.00
N ARG A 49 3.50 -16.05 6.70
CA ARG A 49 3.57 -14.73 6.05
C ARG A 49 2.55 -13.81 6.74
N PRO A 50 2.95 -12.62 7.27
CA PRO A 50 1.97 -11.71 7.86
C PRO A 50 0.93 -11.33 6.79
N PRO A 51 -0.37 -11.30 7.11
CA PRO A 51 -1.43 -11.15 6.12
C PRO A 51 -1.27 -9.85 5.30
N ASN A 52 -0.99 -8.72 5.97
CA ASN A 52 -0.74 -7.43 5.32
C ASN A 52 0.75 -7.07 5.47
N ARG A 53 1.53 -7.29 4.40
CA ARG A 53 2.96 -6.96 4.34
C ARG A 53 3.29 -5.46 4.56
N PRO A 54 2.57 -4.47 3.99
CA PRO A 54 2.99 -3.08 4.14
C PRO A 54 2.77 -2.56 5.56
N LEU A 55 1.66 -2.94 6.22
CA LEU A 55 1.41 -2.62 7.63
C LEU A 55 2.50 -3.20 8.57
N HIS A 56 3.05 -4.38 8.25
CA HIS A 56 4.18 -4.95 9.00
C HIS A 56 5.48 -4.15 8.85
N ILE A 57 5.73 -3.52 7.69
CA ILE A 57 6.87 -2.61 7.51
C ILE A 57 6.67 -1.33 8.34
N ILE A 58 5.44 -0.81 8.36
CA ILE A 58 5.10 0.41 9.11
C ILE A 58 5.19 0.18 10.63
N SER A 59 4.73 -0.96 11.16
CA SER A 59 4.92 -1.28 12.59
C SER A 59 6.41 -1.46 12.96
N ARG A 60 7.23 -2.00 12.05
CA ARG A 60 8.69 -2.04 12.23
C ARG A 60 9.30 -0.63 12.26
N LEU A 61 8.86 0.29 11.41
CA LEU A 61 9.30 1.70 11.43
C LEU A 61 8.90 2.41 12.74
N LEU A 62 7.65 2.24 13.19
CA LEU A 62 7.19 2.77 14.49
C LEU A 62 8.05 2.24 15.65
N ASN A 63 8.36 0.94 15.67
CA ASN A 63 9.22 0.35 16.69
C ASN A 63 10.66 0.89 16.64
N VAL A 64 11.20 1.18 15.45
CA VAL A 64 12.51 1.85 15.33
C VAL A 64 12.45 3.27 15.90
N VAL A 65 11.48 4.10 15.51
CA VAL A 65 11.32 5.48 16.04
C VAL A 65 11.12 5.49 17.56
N ASN A 66 10.40 4.51 18.11
CA ASN A 66 10.22 4.38 19.57
C ASN A 66 11.46 3.82 20.29
N SER A 67 12.37 3.13 19.59
CA SER A 67 13.60 2.57 20.18
C SER A 67 14.75 3.57 20.33
N ILE A 68 14.69 4.70 19.61
CA ILE A 68 15.64 5.81 19.76
C ILE A 68 15.40 6.46 21.14
N PRO A 69 16.38 6.52 22.07
CA PRO A 69 16.22 7.22 23.34
C PRO A 69 16.12 8.75 23.13
N ASP A 70 15.48 9.46 24.06
CA ASP A 70 15.55 10.94 24.07
C ASP A 70 16.96 11.37 24.49
N CYS A 71 17.65 12.13 23.64
CA CYS A 71 19.01 12.61 23.86
C CYS A 71 19.05 14.14 23.81
N GLU A 72 19.60 14.78 24.85
CA GLU A 72 19.76 16.23 24.88
C GLU A 72 20.66 16.71 23.74
N GLY A 73 20.06 17.43 22.79
CA GLY A 73 20.75 18.07 21.65
C GLY A 73 20.63 17.36 20.30
N THR A 74 20.13 16.12 20.21
CA THR A 74 20.07 15.37 18.93
C THR A 74 18.76 14.67 18.61
N PHE A 75 17.90 14.39 19.61
CA PHE A 75 16.56 13.85 19.34
C PHE A 75 15.60 14.27 20.46
N THR A 76 14.83 15.33 20.20
CA THR A 76 13.89 15.91 21.15
C THR A 76 12.48 15.36 20.98
N ASN A 77 11.68 15.44 22.05
CA ASN A 77 10.33 14.86 22.06
C ASN A 77 9.41 15.42 20.95
N ARG A 78 9.61 16.69 20.54
CA ARG A 78 8.89 17.33 19.42
C ARG A 78 9.20 16.66 18.07
N GLU A 79 10.46 16.32 17.81
CA GLU A 79 10.90 15.64 16.58
C GLU A 79 10.37 14.20 16.54
N ARG A 80 10.37 13.51 17.69
CA ARG A 80 9.73 12.21 17.86
C ARG A 80 8.24 12.25 17.50
N VAL A 81 7.50 13.22 18.02
CA VAL A 81 6.06 13.41 17.70
C VAL A 81 5.85 13.71 16.22
N TRP A 82 6.70 14.54 15.61
CA TRP A 82 6.64 14.83 14.18
C TRP A 82 6.90 13.58 13.32
N LEU A 83 7.94 12.80 13.60
CA LEU A 83 8.24 11.54 12.91
C LEU A 83 7.12 10.49 13.07
N LEU A 84 6.58 10.35 14.28
CA LEU A 84 5.43 9.47 14.52
C LEU A 84 4.19 9.91 13.71
N SER A 85 3.98 11.22 13.54
CA SER A 85 2.93 11.76 12.67
C SER A 85 3.17 11.39 11.19
N MET A 86 4.41 11.51 10.68
CA MET A 86 4.74 11.13 9.31
C MET A 86 4.54 9.62 9.05
N VAL A 87 4.96 8.75 9.97
CA VAL A 87 4.73 7.30 9.85
C VAL A 87 3.23 6.94 9.97
N THR A 88 2.47 7.72 10.75
CA THR A 88 1.00 7.59 10.84
C THR A 88 0.32 8.01 9.53
N ALA A 89 0.77 9.09 8.89
CA ALA A 89 0.29 9.51 7.57
C ALA A 89 0.58 8.47 6.47
N LEU A 90 1.75 7.83 6.51
CA LEU A 90 2.07 6.69 5.64
C LEU A 90 1.11 5.51 5.89
N SER A 91 0.80 5.20 7.15
CA SER A 91 -0.17 4.16 7.53
C SER A 91 -1.57 4.44 7.00
N HIS A 92 -2.07 5.67 7.13
CA HIS A 92 -3.34 6.08 6.54
C HIS A 92 -3.33 6.00 5.01
N THR A 93 -2.21 6.31 4.35
CA THR A 93 -2.09 6.23 2.89
C THR A 93 -2.15 4.78 2.40
N VAL A 94 -1.41 3.87 3.05
CA VAL A 94 -1.50 2.43 2.78
C VAL A 94 -2.91 1.90 3.02
N GLY A 95 -3.54 2.23 4.14
CA GLY A 95 -4.91 1.81 4.45
C GLY A 95 -5.96 2.34 3.47
N ARG A 96 -5.74 3.52 2.86
CA ARG A 96 -6.59 4.02 1.77
C ARG A 96 -6.42 3.19 0.49
N CYS A 97 -5.19 2.83 0.12
CA CYS A 97 -4.94 1.95 -1.02
C CYS A 97 -5.49 0.54 -0.81
N GLU A 98 -5.31 -0.05 0.38
CA GLU A 98 -5.91 -1.35 0.72
C GLU A 98 -7.45 -1.30 0.60
N ARG A 99 -8.09 -0.23 1.09
CA ARG A 99 -9.55 -0.04 0.93
C ARG A 99 -9.99 0.09 -0.53
N LEU A 100 -9.28 0.87 -1.36
CA LEU A 100 -9.61 1.01 -2.78
C LEU A 100 -9.56 -0.33 -3.52
N VAL A 101 -8.56 -1.18 -3.23
CA VAL A 101 -8.44 -2.53 -3.78
C VAL A 101 -9.51 -3.50 -3.23
N GLN A 102 -9.98 -3.27 -1.99
CA GLN A 102 -11.02 -4.07 -1.33
C GLN A 102 -12.46 -3.66 -1.67
N THR A 103 -12.67 -2.53 -2.36
CA THR A 103 -14.00 -2.08 -2.82
C THR A 103 -14.12 -2.07 -4.35
N PRO A 104 -13.98 -3.22 -5.04
CA PRO A 104 -14.28 -3.30 -6.47
C PRO A 104 -15.78 -3.08 -6.71
N VAL A 105 -16.12 -2.59 -7.91
CA VAL A 105 -17.52 -2.45 -8.33
C VAL A 105 -18.14 -3.86 -8.43
N PRO A 106 -19.44 -4.05 -8.10
CA PRO A 106 -20.05 -5.37 -8.17
C PRO A 106 -19.99 -5.95 -9.59
N LEU A 107 -19.31 -7.10 -9.75
CA LEU A 107 -19.18 -7.81 -11.03
C LEU A 107 -20.54 -8.21 -11.66
N SER A 108 -21.63 -8.18 -10.89
CA SER A 108 -23.01 -8.26 -11.39
C SER A 108 -23.41 -7.04 -12.23
N TYR A 109 -23.08 -5.82 -11.77
CA TYR A 109 -23.38 -4.56 -12.44
C TYR A 109 -22.67 -4.45 -13.80
N ALA A 110 -21.33 -4.57 -13.82
CA ALA A 110 -20.55 -4.48 -15.06
C ALA A 110 -21.03 -5.47 -16.14
N ARG A 111 -21.30 -6.73 -15.76
CA ARG A 111 -21.83 -7.76 -16.67
C ARG A 111 -23.28 -7.50 -17.10
N HIS A 112 -24.10 -6.87 -16.26
CA HIS A 112 -25.47 -6.50 -16.64
C HIS A 112 -25.47 -5.36 -17.65
N THR A 113 -24.72 -4.29 -17.38
CA THR A 113 -24.55 -3.14 -18.28
C THR A 113 -24.02 -3.57 -19.65
N ALA A 114 -23.00 -4.44 -19.69
CA ALA A 114 -22.49 -4.99 -20.95
C ALA A 114 -23.57 -5.72 -21.77
N ARG A 115 -24.36 -6.60 -21.13
CA ARG A 115 -25.46 -7.32 -21.78
C ARG A 115 -26.57 -6.39 -22.27
N PHE A 116 -26.90 -5.37 -21.49
CA PHE A 116 -27.89 -4.36 -21.87
C PHE A 116 -27.45 -3.58 -23.11
N VAL A 117 -26.19 -3.12 -23.16
CA VAL A 117 -25.62 -2.43 -24.34
C VAL A 117 -25.58 -3.36 -25.56
N SER A 118 -25.24 -4.64 -25.41
CA SER A 118 -25.35 -5.63 -26.49
C SER A 118 -26.77 -5.74 -27.05
N VAL A 119 -27.80 -5.87 -26.19
CA VAL A 119 -29.20 -6.00 -26.64
C VAL A 119 -29.71 -4.70 -27.27
N TRP A 120 -29.32 -3.54 -26.72
CA TRP A 120 -29.69 -2.22 -27.25
C TRP A 120 -29.08 -1.97 -28.64
N THR A 121 -27.79 -2.24 -28.82
CA THR A 121 -27.11 -2.10 -30.13
C THR A 121 -27.63 -3.09 -31.17
N LEU A 122 -28.03 -4.32 -30.77
CA LEU A 122 -28.68 -5.29 -31.65
C LEU A 122 -30.12 -4.92 -32.03
N THR A 123 -30.86 -4.17 -31.19
CA THR A 123 -32.23 -3.73 -31.49
C THR A 123 -32.29 -2.42 -32.29
N LEU A 124 -31.28 -1.55 -32.14
CA LEU A 124 -31.14 -0.27 -32.86
C LEU A 124 -31.28 -0.34 -34.40
N PRO A 125 -30.69 -1.31 -35.16
CA PRO A 125 -30.91 -1.38 -36.61
C PRO A 125 -32.38 -1.55 -37.00
N PHE A 126 -33.16 -2.33 -36.23
CA PHE A 126 -34.60 -2.52 -36.50
C PHE A 126 -35.40 -1.23 -36.27
N ALA A 127 -34.96 -0.35 -35.37
CA ALA A 127 -35.59 0.95 -35.14
C ALA A 127 -35.24 1.99 -36.22
N LEU A 128 -34.03 1.94 -36.81
CA LEU A 128 -33.56 2.95 -37.77
C LEU A 128 -33.79 2.58 -39.24
N VAL A 129 -33.99 1.31 -39.58
CA VAL A 129 -34.07 0.84 -40.99
C VAL A 129 -35.23 1.47 -41.78
N SER A 130 -36.34 1.79 -41.12
CA SER A 130 -37.52 2.45 -41.70
C SER A 130 -37.21 3.86 -42.20
N SER A 131 -36.45 4.64 -41.43
CA SER A 131 -36.16 6.05 -41.73
C SER A 131 -34.89 6.23 -42.58
N TYR A 132 -33.84 5.45 -42.32
CA TYR A 132 -32.49 5.70 -42.87
C TYR A 132 -32.04 4.70 -43.94
N ARG A 133 -32.70 3.54 -44.07
CA ARG A 133 -32.42 2.48 -45.06
C ARG A 133 -30.91 2.15 -45.18
N TRP A 134 -30.24 2.66 -46.21
CA TRP A 134 -28.81 2.42 -46.47
C TRP A 134 -27.89 3.12 -45.45
N LEU A 135 -28.30 4.27 -44.90
CA LEU A 135 -27.51 4.98 -43.88
C LEU A 135 -27.52 4.27 -42.51
N THR A 136 -28.47 3.35 -42.29
CA THR A 136 -28.61 2.61 -41.03
C THR A 136 -27.34 1.86 -40.65
N GLY A 137 -26.65 1.23 -41.60
CA GLY A 137 -25.41 0.49 -41.36
C GLY A 137 -24.30 1.36 -40.74
N PRO A 138 -23.84 2.42 -41.42
CA PRO A 138 -22.87 3.37 -40.88
C PRO A 138 -23.27 3.99 -39.53
N CYS A 139 -24.54 4.39 -39.37
CA CYS A 139 -25.02 4.96 -38.10
C CYS A 139 -24.99 3.96 -36.94
N VAL A 140 -25.47 2.72 -37.16
CA VAL A 140 -25.42 1.63 -36.16
C VAL A 140 -23.97 1.31 -35.80
N ALA A 141 -23.07 1.22 -36.79
CA ALA A 141 -21.65 0.92 -36.56
C ALA A 141 -20.98 2.01 -35.70
N PHE A 142 -21.19 3.29 -36.01
CA PHE A 142 -20.62 4.41 -35.24
C PHE A 142 -21.13 4.45 -33.80
N VAL A 143 -22.44 4.30 -33.59
CA VAL A 143 -23.05 4.30 -32.25
C VAL A 143 -22.60 3.08 -31.44
N THR A 144 -22.49 1.91 -32.08
CA THR A 144 -22.00 0.68 -31.44
C THR A 144 -20.54 0.84 -31.00
N TRP A 145 -19.68 1.34 -31.89
CA TRP A 145 -18.27 1.63 -31.57
C TRP A 145 -18.14 2.61 -30.39
N ALA A 146 -18.91 3.70 -30.39
CA ALA A 146 -18.88 4.68 -29.31
C ALA A 146 -19.30 4.08 -27.95
N LEU A 147 -20.39 3.32 -27.89
CA LEU A 147 -20.87 2.73 -26.63
C LEU A 147 -19.97 1.60 -26.10
N PHE A 148 -19.45 0.73 -26.97
CA PHE A 148 -18.52 -0.31 -26.55
C PHE A 148 -17.17 0.28 -26.14
N GLY A 149 -16.70 1.36 -26.79
CA GLY A 149 -15.50 2.09 -26.35
C GLY A 149 -15.67 2.71 -24.95
N ILE A 150 -16.82 3.35 -24.67
CA ILE A 150 -17.12 3.88 -23.32
C ILE A 150 -17.17 2.76 -22.27
N LEU A 151 -17.75 1.61 -22.60
CA LEU A 151 -17.80 0.43 -21.72
C LEU A 151 -16.39 -0.14 -21.43
N GLU A 152 -15.52 -0.21 -22.45
CA GLU A 152 -14.13 -0.64 -22.29
C GLU A 152 -13.33 0.33 -21.41
N ILE A 153 -13.44 1.64 -21.65
CA ILE A 153 -12.82 2.69 -20.83
C ILE A 153 -13.27 2.59 -19.37
N GLY A 154 -14.57 2.37 -19.11
CA GLY A 154 -15.08 2.13 -17.74
C GLY A 154 -14.42 0.92 -17.07
N ASN A 155 -14.31 -0.19 -17.79
CA ASN A 155 -13.66 -1.42 -17.33
C ASN A 155 -12.11 -1.29 -17.16
N LEU A 156 -11.46 -0.31 -17.80
CA LEU A 156 -10.06 0.04 -17.55
C LEU A 156 -9.91 0.90 -16.28
N ILE A 157 -10.84 1.82 -16.03
CA ILE A 157 -10.84 2.71 -14.86
C ILE A 157 -11.23 1.97 -13.56
N GLU A 158 -12.02 0.89 -13.66
CA GLU A 158 -12.48 0.09 -12.51
C GLU A 158 -11.33 -0.62 -11.74
N ASP A 159 -10.23 -0.98 -12.40
CA ASP A 159 -9.11 -1.76 -11.82
C ASP A 159 -7.74 -1.09 -12.06
N PRO A 160 -7.49 0.10 -11.47
CA PRO A 160 -6.36 0.94 -11.86
C PRO A 160 -5.01 0.33 -11.49
N PHE A 161 -4.92 -0.33 -10.33
CA PHE A 161 -3.69 -0.95 -9.82
C PHE A 161 -3.26 -2.22 -10.57
N ARG A 162 -4.08 -2.74 -11.48
CA ARG A 162 -3.77 -3.94 -12.28
C ARG A 162 -3.79 -3.71 -13.78
N ARG A 163 -4.47 -2.66 -14.27
CA ARG A 163 -4.69 -2.42 -15.72
C ARG A 163 -4.16 -1.09 -16.25
N SER A 164 -4.16 0.00 -15.47
CA SER A 164 -3.86 1.34 -16.00
C SER A 164 -2.69 2.06 -15.33
N ILE A 165 -2.22 1.61 -14.17
CA ILE A 165 -1.07 2.19 -13.45
C ILE A 165 0.03 1.14 -13.31
N GLU A 166 1.20 1.41 -13.85
CA GLU A 166 2.40 0.64 -13.56
C GLU A 166 2.99 1.07 -12.22
N LEU A 167 2.93 0.19 -11.20
CA LEU A 167 3.47 0.50 -9.87
C LEU A 167 5.01 0.50 -9.85
N THR A 168 5.66 -0.25 -10.74
CA THR A 168 7.13 -0.40 -10.78
C THR A 168 7.89 0.94 -10.91
N PRO A 169 7.64 1.80 -11.92
CA PRO A 169 8.33 3.08 -12.03
C PRO A 169 8.03 4.04 -10.86
N ILE A 170 6.84 3.96 -10.27
CA ILE A 170 6.46 4.77 -9.10
C ILE A 170 7.27 4.33 -7.87
N CYS A 171 7.39 3.02 -7.63
CA CYS A 171 8.21 2.46 -6.55
C CYS A 171 9.70 2.79 -6.72
N GLU A 172 10.22 2.72 -7.96
CA GLU A 172 11.62 3.05 -8.25
C GLU A 172 11.91 4.55 -8.04
N ALA A 173 11.01 5.43 -8.46
CA ALA A 173 11.12 6.87 -8.19
C ALA A 173 11.14 7.17 -6.68
N ILE A 174 10.21 6.59 -5.91
CA ILE A 174 10.17 6.74 -4.44
C ILE A 174 11.45 6.20 -3.79
N TYR A 175 11.98 5.07 -4.26
CA TYR A 175 13.24 4.51 -3.77
C TYR A 175 14.42 5.42 -4.07
N HIS A 176 14.52 5.96 -5.29
CA HIS A 176 15.58 6.89 -5.67
C HIS A 176 15.49 8.21 -4.88
N ASP A 177 14.31 8.76 -4.67
CA ASP A 177 14.14 10.02 -3.93
C ASP A 177 14.38 9.86 -2.42
N ALA A 178 14.00 8.72 -1.83
CA ALA A 178 14.42 8.37 -0.46
C ALA A 178 15.96 8.23 -0.36
N GLY A 179 16.59 7.60 -1.35
CA GLY A 179 18.06 7.50 -1.45
C GLY A 179 18.74 8.87 -1.59
N ARG A 180 18.16 9.79 -2.38
CA ARG A 180 18.64 11.18 -2.52
C ARG A 180 18.56 11.92 -1.18
N ALA A 181 17.44 11.84 -0.48
CA ALA A 181 17.25 12.51 0.81
C ALA A 181 18.27 12.03 1.86
N LEU A 182 18.46 10.72 1.98
CA LEU A 182 19.48 10.14 2.87
C LEU A 182 20.92 10.54 2.48
N SER A 183 21.22 10.61 1.18
CA SER A 183 22.54 11.03 0.69
C SER A 183 22.81 12.53 0.93
N ALA A 184 21.78 13.37 0.79
CA ALA A 184 21.88 14.80 1.07
C ALA A 184 22.16 15.04 2.57
N GLU A 185 21.45 14.36 3.46
CA GLU A 185 21.67 14.43 4.91
C GLU A 185 23.07 13.93 5.31
N ALA A 186 23.54 12.83 4.70
CA ALA A 186 24.91 12.35 4.91
C ALA A 186 25.99 13.36 4.43
N SER A 187 25.65 14.27 3.51
CA SER A 187 26.54 15.32 3.00
C SER A 187 26.46 16.66 3.78
N SER A 188 25.42 16.86 4.59
CA SER A 188 25.24 18.08 5.40
C SER A 188 25.97 18.01 6.75
N LEU A 189 26.25 16.80 7.23
CA LEU A 189 27.06 16.58 8.43
C LEU A 189 28.49 17.13 8.26
N PRO A 190 29.01 17.92 9.21
CA PRO A 190 30.38 18.41 9.14
C PRO A 190 31.36 17.24 9.21
N ARG A 191 32.38 17.26 8.35
CA ARG A 191 33.49 16.30 8.44
C ARG A 191 34.13 16.45 9.82
N GLN A 192 34.11 15.39 10.62
CA GLN A 192 34.95 15.33 11.81
C GLN A 192 36.42 15.31 11.37
N PRO A 193 37.32 16.06 12.05
CA PRO A 193 38.72 16.23 11.67
C PRO A 193 39.56 14.97 11.95
#